data_AF-A0AAD8QJ12-F1
#
_entry.id   AF-A0AAD8QJ12-F1
#
_cell.length_a   1.000
_cell.length_b   1.000
_cell.length_c   1.000
_cell.angle_alpha   90.00
_cell.angle_beta   90.00
_cell.angle_gamma   90.00
#
_symmetry.space_group_name_H-M   'P 1'
#
loop_
_entity.id
_entity.type
_entity.pdbx_description
1 polymer ?
#
loop_
_entity_poly.entity_id
_entity_poly.type
_entity_poly.pdbx_seq_one_letter_code
_entity_poly.pdbx_strand_id
1 'polypeptide(L)'
;MPSAKGLVPEHHSRFIGTYWGAVSTPFCAEIVESADAYLFAGPIFNDYSSVGYSLLIKKEKAIIVQPDRVVIGNGPAFGCILMKDFFHALASRLKKNTTASAVIAETGDSWFNCQKLKLPQGCGYEFQMQYGSIGWSVGATLGYAQAAKDKRIISFIGDGSFQVTAQEVSTMIRWAQNNIIFLINNGGYTIEVEIHDGPYNIIKNWNYTGVVEAFHNGEGKCYTAKVRTEEELKKAIEASLGPNKDCLCFIEVIVHKDDTSKELLEWGSRVSAANSRPPNPQ
;
A
#
# COMPACT_ATOMS: atom_id res chain seq x y z
N MET A 1 12.30 -0.48 -2.18
CA MET A 1 11.61 0.75 -1.74
C MET A 1 10.15 0.41 -1.55
N PRO A 2 9.50 0.92 -0.49
CA PRO A 2 8.09 0.65 -0.21
C PRO A 2 7.24 1.01 -1.41
N SER A 3 7.46 2.24 -1.97
CA SER A 3 6.85 2.87 -3.16
C SER A 3 6.86 2.07 -4.48
N ALA A 4 7.52 0.91 -4.52
CA ALA A 4 7.66 0.08 -5.71
C ALA A 4 7.11 -1.36 -5.58
N LYS A 5 6.34 -1.67 -4.53
CA LYS A 5 5.69 -2.98 -4.36
C LYS A 5 4.84 -3.32 -5.59
N GLY A 6 4.81 -4.59 -6.00
CA GLY A 6 4.10 -5.05 -7.21
C GLY A 6 4.73 -4.66 -8.56
N LEU A 7 5.68 -3.71 -8.61
CA LEU A 7 6.35 -3.33 -9.87
C LEU A 7 7.38 -4.36 -10.36
N VAL A 8 7.85 -5.23 -9.47
CA VAL A 8 8.80 -6.32 -9.76
C VAL A 8 8.15 -7.66 -9.39
N PRO A 9 8.22 -8.72 -10.23
CA PRO A 9 7.65 -10.02 -9.90
C PRO A 9 8.27 -10.63 -8.64
N GLU A 10 7.47 -10.84 -7.61
CA GLU A 10 7.96 -11.28 -6.29
C GLU A 10 8.37 -12.75 -6.24
N HIS A 11 7.92 -13.56 -7.22
CA HIS A 11 8.35 -14.94 -7.39
C HIS A 11 9.68 -15.09 -8.11
N HIS A 12 10.28 -13.99 -8.59
CA HIS A 12 11.60 -14.07 -9.21
C HIS A 12 12.59 -14.59 -8.16
N SER A 13 13.42 -15.58 -8.53
CA SER A 13 14.47 -16.16 -7.67
C SER A 13 15.51 -15.18 -7.11
N ARG A 14 15.47 -13.90 -7.51
CA ARG A 14 16.37 -12.82 -7.10
C ARG A 14 15.62 -11.71 -6.36
N PHE A 15 14.31 -11.83 -6.17
CA PHE A 15 13.54 -10.91 -5.36
C PHE A 15 13.77 -11.26 -3.89
N ILE A 16 14.33 -10.32 -3.13
CA ILE A 16 14.70 -10.53 -1.73
C ILE A 16 13.78 -9.80 -0.74
N GLY A 17 12.74 -9.12 -1.25
CA GLY A 17 11.75 -8.41 -0.44
C GLY A 17 11.77 -6.89 -0.62
N THR A 18 11.23 -6.20 0.38
CA THR A 18 11.12 -4.74 0.41
C THR A 18 12.24 -4.16 1.24
N TYR A 19 13.09 -3.34 0.62
CA TYR A 19 13.94 -2.40 1.34
C TYR A 19 13.14 -1.16 1.76
N TRP A 20 13.12 -0.90 3.07
CA TRP A 20 12.49 0.25 3.73
C TRP A 20 13.21 0.55 5.07
N GLY A 21 14.54 0.61 5.07
CA GLY A 21 15.33 0.89 6.27
C GLY A 21 15.09 -0.10 7.41
N ALA A 22 14.83 0.40 8.62
CA ALA A 22 14.60 -0.41 9.82
C ALA A 22 13.38 -1.34 9.73
N VAL A 23 12.43 -1.06 8.84
CA VAL A 23 11.20 -1.87 8.63
C VAL A 23 11.24 -2.69 7.33
N SER A 24 12.44 -2.99 6.85
CA SER A 24 12.64 -3.84 5.68
C SER A 24 12.18 -5.28 5.93
N THR A 25 11.94 -6.02 4.84
CA THR A 25 11.88 -7.49 4.91
C THR A 25 13.15 -8.04 5.58
N PRO A 26 13.07 -9.07 6.46
CA PRO A 26 14.25 -9.63 7.13
C PRO A 26 15.39 -9.95 6.15
N PHE A 27 16.63 -9.63 6.54
CA PHE A 27 17.86 -9.76 5.74
C PHE A 27 17.97 -8.82 4.53
N CYS A 28 16.87 -8.20 4.09
CA CYS A 28 16.89 -7.29 2.94
C CYS A 28 17.64 -6.00 3.27
N ALA A 29 17.45 -5.44 4.48
CA ALA A 29 18.16 -4.24 4.90
C ALA A 29 19.68 -4.47 4.90
N GLU A 30 20.14 -5.54 5.53
CA GLU A 30 21.55 -5.86 5.69
C GLU A 30 22.21 -6.14 4.33
N ILE A 31 21.54 -6.87 3.43
CA ILE A 31 22.01 -7.10 2.07
C ILE A 31 22.10 -5.78 1.30
N VAL A 32 21.07 -4.95 1.38
CA VAL A 32 21.02 -3.67 0.66
C VAL A 32 21.97 -2.64 1.27
N GLU A 33 22.26 -2.65 2.56
CA GLU A 33 23.11 -1.62 3.19
C GLU A 33 24.59 -2.00 3.21
N SER A 34 24.89 -3.30 3.07
CA SER A 34 26.26 -3.81 2.94
C SER A 34 26.76 -3.85 1.50
N ALA A 35 25.88 -3.87 0.49
CA ALA A 35 26.31 -4.05 -0.90
C ALA A 35 27.29 -2.95 -1.36
N ASP A 36 28.17 -3.31 -2.29
CA ASP A 36 29.22 -2.39 -2.80
C ASP A 36 28.64 -1.31 -3.72
N ALA A 37 27.49 -1.57 -4.34
CA ALA A 37 26.75 -0.62 -5.16
C ALA A 37 25.25 -0.93 -5.15
N TYR A 38 24.43 0.10 -5.34
CA TYR A 38 22.97 0.01 -5.43
C TYR A 38 22.48 0.62 -6.73
N LEU A 39 21.61 -0.08 -7.45
CA LEU A 39 20.91 0.49 -8.60
C LEU A 39 19.48 0.83 -8.18
N PHE A 40 19.18 2.12 -8.08
CA PHE A 40 17.83 2.61 -7.83
C PHE A 40 17.17 3.02 -9.14
N ALA A 41 16.05 2.36 -9.46
CA ALA A 41 15.19 2.69 -10.59
C ALA A 41 14.05 3.61 -10.12
N GLY A 42 14.13 4.90 -10.48
CA GLY A 42 13.14 5.92 -10.13
C GLY A 42 12.90 6.11 -8.65
N PRO A 43 13.93 6.15 -7.78
CA PRO A 43 13.69 6.28 -6.35
C PRO A 43 13.10 7.65 -6.03
N ILE A 44 12.19 7.65 -5.07
CA ILE A 44 11.74 8.85 -4.38
C ILE A 44 12.17 8.66 -2.92
N PHE A 45 13.09 9.52 -2.47
CA PHE A 45 13.50 9.60 -1.08
C PHE A 45 12.86 10.83 -0.46
N ASN A 46 11.94 10.59 0.46
CA ASN A 46 11.28 11.58 1.30
C ASN A 46 11.35 11.09 2.76
N ASP A 47 10.87 11.90 3.70
CA ASP A 47 10.76 11.54 5.11
C ASP A 47 10.09 10.17 5.34
N TYR A 48 9.01 9.83 4.63
CA TYR A 48 8.28 8.57 4.85
C TYR A 48 9.03 7.33 4.32
N SER A 49 9.47 7.38 3.07
CA SER A 49 10.21 6.31 2.37
C SER A 49 11.60 6.09 2.96
N SER A 50 12.13 7.10 3.67
CA SER A 50 13.41 7.02 4.37
C SER A 50 13.29 6.75 5.87
N VAL A 51 12.08 6.49 6.36
CA VAL A 51 11.82 6.21 7.79
C VAL A 51 12.38 7.34 8.67
N GLY A 52 11.97 8.57 8.39
CA GLY A 52 12.46 9.76 9.07
C GLY A 52 13.93 10.09 8.76
N TYR A 53 14.35 9.97 7.49
CA TYR A 53 15.73 10.23 7.04
C TYR A 53 16.80 9.32 7.67
N SER A 54 16.42 8.12 8.09
CA SER A 54 17.28 7.19 8.83
C SER A 54 17.87 6.04 8.01
N LEU A 55 17.67 6.03 6.68
CA LEU A 55 18.29 5.03 5.80
C LEU A 55 19.81 5.10 5.84
N LEU A 56 20.49 3.95 5.87
CA LEU A 56 21.96 3.85 5.86
C LEU A 56 22.55 3.76 4.45
N ILE A 57 21.79 4.18 3.43
CA ILE A 57 22.25 4.19 2.04
C ILE A 57 23.33 5.26 1.83
N LYS A 58 24.50 4.81 1.37
CA LYS A 58 25.63 5.67 0.99
C LYS A 58 25.46 6.19 -0.43
N LYS A 59 25.41 7.51 -0.60
CA LYS A 59 25.18 8.15 -1.92
C LYS A 59 26.29 7.82 -2.92
N GLU A 60 27.52 7.69 -2.44
CA GLU A 60 28.69 7.31 -3.24
C GLU A 60 28.58 5.90 -3.86
N LYS A 61 27.75 5.03 -3.30
CA LYS A 61 27.47 3.67 -3.82
C LYS A 61 26.24 3.61 -4.74
N ALA A 62 25.47 4.69 -4.85
CA ALA A 62 24.17 4.68 -5.50
C ALA A 62 24.26 5.06 -6.98
N ILE A 63 23.73 4.22 -7.86
CA ILE A 63 23.38 4.56 -9.23
C ILE A 63 21.89 4.87 -9.24
N ILE A 64 21.54 6.14 -9.44
CA ILE A 64 20.17 6.63 -9.42
C ILE A 64 19.73 6.89 -10.84
N VAL A 65 18.85 6.03 -11.36
CA VAL A 65 18.21 6.20 -12.66
C VAL A 65 16.90 6.94 -12.42
N GLN A 66 16.78 8.17 -12.89
CA GLN A 66 15.56 8.96 -12.89
C GLN A 66 14.93 8.99 -14.30
N PRO A 67 13.68 9.46 -14.48
CA PRO A 67 13.00 9.42 -15.77
C PRO A 67 13.78 10.01 -16.95
N ASP A 68 14.58 11.05 -16.72
CA ASP A 68 15.30 11.85 -17.72
C ASP A 68 16.83 11.92 -17.52
N ARG A 69 17.37 11.27 -16.48
CA ARG A 69 18.79 11.37 -16.11
C ARG A 69 19.27 10.15 -15.33
N VAL A 70 20.58 9.92 -15.36
CA VAL A 70 21.25 8.92 -14.52
C VAL A 70 22.35 9.60 -13.71
N VAL A 71 22.40 9.34 -12.40
CA VAL A 71 23.47 9.82 -11.51
C VAL A 71 24.24 8.60 -11.02
N ILE A 72 25.57 8.61 -11.16
CA ILE A 72 26.43 7.49 -10.74
C ILE A 72 27.28 7.93 -9.55
N GLY A 73 26.99 7.37 -8.38
CA GLY A 73 27.57 7.78 -7.11
C GLY A 73 27.28 9.24 -6.78
N ASN A 74 28.09 9.83 -5.91
CA ASN A 74 28.19 11.30 -5.76
C ASN A 74 28.95 11.95 -6.94
N GLY A 75 28.88 11.32 -8.12
CA GLY A 75 29.66 11.68 -9.30
C GLY A 75 28.80 12.31 -10.41
N PRO A 76 29.16 12.10 -11.68
CA PRO A 76 28.54 12.79 -12.80
C PRO A 76 27.04 12.45 -12.94
N ALA A 77 26.26 13.49 -13.27
CA ALA A 77 24.88 13.36 -13.70
C ALA A 77 24.83 13.40 -15.23
N PHE A 78 24.30 12.34 -15.83
CA PHE A 78 24.09 12.23 -17.27
C PHE A 78 22.64 12.59 -17.58
N GLY A 79 22.43 13.77 -18.16
CA GLY A 79 21.11 14.21 -18.64
C GLY A 79 20.72 13.61 -19.98
N CYS A 80 19.45 13.75 -20.35
CA CYS A 80 18.89 13.30 -21.64
C CYS A 80 18.98 11.78 -21.87
N ILE A 81 19.08 11.00 -20.79
CA ILE A 81 19.00 9.53 -20.82
C ILE A 81 17.64 9.16 -20.26
N LEU A 82 16.73 8.73 -21.13
CA LEU A 82 15.41 8.29 -20.67
C LEU A 82 15.55 6.96 -19.93
N MET A 83 14.92 6.85 -18.77
CA MET A 83 14.88 5.61 -17.98
C MET A 83 14.45 4.41 -18.82
N LYS A 84 13.48 4.59 -19.72
CA LYS A 84 12.99 3.54 -20.62
C LYS A 84 14.07 3.03 -21.57
N ASP A 85 14.97 3.90 -22.06
CA ASP A 85 15.99 3.57 -23.05
C ASP A 85 17.18 2.91 -22.35
N PHE A 86 17.54 3.43 -21.16
CA PHE A 86 18.50 2.81 -20.25
C PHE A 86 18.09 1.38 -19.90
N PHE A 87 16.86 1.18 -19.45
CA PHE A 87 16.37 -0.15 -19.13
C PHE A 87 16.07 -1.00 -20.36
N HIS A 88 15.68 -0.46 -21.52
CA HIS A 88 15.55 -1.27 -22.74
C HIS A 88 16.90 -1.80 -23.23
N ALA A 89 17.94 -0.97 -23.21
CA ALA A 89 19.29 -1.42 -23.53
C ALA A 89 19.70 -2.58 -22.60
N LEU A 90 19.39 -2.46 -21.30
CA LEU A 90 19.66 -3.50 -20.29
C LEU A 90 18.76 -4.73 -20.41
N ALA A 91 17.48 -4.52 -20.74
CA ALA A 91 16.42 -5.53 -20.76
C ALA A 91 16.25 -6.20 -22.12
N SER A 92 16.95 -5.77 -23.18
CA SER A 92 17.01 -6.41 -24.51
C SER A 92 17.49 -7.88 -24.49
N ARG A 93 17.72 -8.43 -23.30
CA ARG A 93 18.02 -9.82 -22.97
C ARG A 93 16.90 -10.57 -22.23
N LEU A 94 15.67 -10.03 -22.11
CA LEU A 94 14.60 -10.59 -21.26
C LEU A 94 13.19 -10.49 -21.88
N LYS A 95 12.30 -11.43 -21.53
CA LYS A 95 10.88 -11.48 -21.94
C LYS A 95 9.93 -11.14 -20.79
N LYS A 96 8.80 -10.47 -21.09
CA LYS A 96 7.75 -10.05 -20.15
C LYS A 96 6.48 -10.91 -20.30
N ASN A 97 5.70 -11.08 -19.22
CA ASN A 97 4.42 -11.82 -19.17
C ASN A 97 3.38 -11.02 -18.37
N THR A 98 2.09 -11.16 -18.71
CA THR A 98 0.97 -10.32 -18.32
C THR A 98 -0.27 -11.14 -17.95
N THR A 99 -0.53 -11.30 -16.65
CA THR A 99 -1.87 -11.48 -16.03
C THR A 99 -1.72 -11.52 -14.51
N ALA A 100 -2.48 -10.70 -13.77
CA ALA A 100 -3.02 -10.97 -12.41
C ALA A 100 -3.74 -9.74 -11.81
N SER A 101 -4.44 -9.98 -10.70
CA SER A 101 -5.28 -9.10 -9.87
C SER A 101 -4.58 -7.81 -9.38
N ALA A 102 -5.27 -6.91 -8.68
CA ALA A 102 -4.63 -5.75 -8.06
C ALA A 102 -5.02 -5.58 -6.58
N VAL A 103 -4.05 -5.18 -5.76
CA VAL A 103 -4.22 -4.84 -4.35
C VAL A 103 -4.11 -3.33 -4.19
N ILE A 104 -5.04 -2.73 -3.46
CA ILE A 104 -5.01 -1.31 -3.09
C ILE A 104 -4.85 -1.21 -1.57
N ALA A 105 -3.77 -0.57 -1.13
CA ALA A 105 -3.46 -0.38 0.28
C ALA A 105 -3.63 1.09 0.70
N GLU A 106 -4.60 1.35 1.58
CA GLU A 106 -4.86 2.69 2.11
C GLU A 106 -3.77 3.16 3.07
N THR A 107 -3.63 4.49 3.20
CA THR A 107 -2.85 5.14 4.25
C THR A 107 -3.34 4.69 5.64
N GLY A 108 -2.42 4.16 6.45
CA GLY A 108 -2.70 3.53 7.73
C GLY A 108 -1.90 2.24 7.91
N ASP A 109 -2.29 1.38 8.85
CA ASP A 109 -1.60 0.09 9.06
C ASP A 109 -1.73 -0.86 7.86
N SER A 110 -2.69 -0.60 6.96
CA SER A 110 -2.82 -1.31 5.68
C SER A 110 -1.57 -1.20 4.81
N TRP A 111 -0.80 -0.11 4.85
CA TRP A 111 0.49 -0.01 4.16
C TRP A 111 1.46 -1.11 4.62
N PHE A 112 1.62 -1.27 5.93
CA PHE A 112 2.58 -2.21 6.50
C PHE A 112 2.12 -3.67 6.35
N ASN A 113 0.84 -3.94 6.61
CA ASN A 113 0.29 -5.29 6.46
C ASN A 113 0.30 -5.75 4.99
N CYS A 114 -0.07 -4.88 4.05
CA CYS A 114 -0.08 -5.25 2.63
C CYS A 114 1.34 -5.40 2.06
N GLN A 115 2.34 -4.74 2.64
CA GLN A 115 3.74 -4.93 2.23
C GLN A 115 4.26 -6.35 2.48
N LYS A 116 3.69 -7.05 3.46
CA LYS A 116 4.03 -8.44 3.83
C LYS A 116 3.45 -9.48 2.87
N LEU A 117 2.47 -9.10 2.04
CA LEU A 117 1.85 -10.00 1.08
C LEU A 117 2.88 -10.46 0.04
N LYS A 118 2.85 -11.75 -0.30
CA LYS A 118 3.56 -12.27 -1.47
C LYS A 118 2.62 -12.17 -2.67
N LEU A 119 2.92 -11.26 -3.59
CA LEU A 119 2.03 -10.98 -4.71
C LEU A 119 2.25 -11.96 -5.87
N PRO A 120 1.19 -12.56 -6.43
CA PRO A 120 1.26 -13.32 -7.67
C PRO A 120 1.90 -12.51 -8.80
N GLN A 121 2.57 -13.18 -9.73
CA GLN A 121 3.13 -12.52 -10.90
C GLN A 121 2.06 -11.73 -11.66
N GLY A 122 2.34 -10.48 -12.00
CA GLY A 122 1.41 -9.60 -12.72
C GLY A 122 0.39 -8.88 -11.83
N CYS A 123 0.45 -9.11 -10.52
CA CYS A 123 -0.47 -8.49 -9.58
C CYS A 123 -0.08 -7.02 -9.39
N GLY A 124 -1.00 -6.11 -9.72
CA GLY A 124 -0.84 -4.69 -9.46
C GLY A 124 -0.86 -4.43 -7.97
N TYR A 125 -0.12 -3.42 -7.52
CA TYR A 125 -0.16 -2.96 -6.14
C TYR A 125 -0.16 -1.44 -6.15
N GLU A 126 -1.24 -0.87 -5.65
CA GLU A 126 -1.46 0.57 -5.63
C GLU A 126 -1.54 1.08 -4.21
N PHE A 127 -0.91 2.22 -3.98
CA PHE A 127 -0.78 2.85 -2.67
C PHE A 127 -0.25 4.26 -2.89
N GLN A 128 -0.78 5.20 -2.12
CA GLN A 128 -0.57 6.62 -2.37
C GLN A 128 0.45 7.23 -1.42
N MET A 129 1.61 6.60 -1.25
CA MET A 129 2.58 6.97 -0.19
C MET A 129 3.11 8.41 -0.29
N GLN A 130 3.19 8.98 -1.50
CA GLN A 130 3.72 10.34 -1.67
C GLN A 130 2.73 11.44 -1.32
N TYR A 131 1.43 11.25 -1.62
CA TYR A 131 0.40 12.24 -1.31
C TYR A 131 -0.27 11.95 0.04
N GLY A 132 -0.41 10.68 0.41
CA GLY A 132 -0.80 10.25 1.76
C GLY A 132 -2.22 10.66 2.16
N SER A 133 -3.14 10.86 1.21
CA SER A 133 -4.50 11.27 1.52
C SER A 133 -5.35 10.08 1.95
N ILE A 134 -5.76 10.07 3.22
CA ILE A 134 -6.77 9.13 3.71
C ILE A 134 -8.06 9.24 2.89
N GLY A 135 -8.70 8.11 2.60
CA GLY A 135 -9.90 8.02 1.77
C GLY A 135 -9.63 7.92 0.27
N TRP A 136 -8.38 8.10 -0.18
CA TRP A 136 -8.02 7.91 -1.59
C TRP A 136 -8.39 6.52 -2.10
N SER A 137 -8.21 5.49 -1.27
CA SER A 137 -8.34 4.09 -1.70
C SER A 137 -9.73 3.72 -2.18
N VAL A 138 -10.81 4.32 -1.64
CA VAL A 138 -12.19 4.03 -2.08
C VAL A 138 -12.39 4.51 -3.52
N GLY A 139 -12.06 5.77 -3.81
CA GLY A 139 -12.14 6.32 -5.17
C GLY A 139 -11.16 5.64 -6.14
N ALA A 140 -9.96 5.31 -5.68
CA ALA A 140 -8.99 4.55 -6.45
C ALA A 140 -9.50 3.16 -6.82
N THR A 141 -10.15 2.46 -5.89
CA THR A 141 -10.79 1.16 -6.12
C THR A 141 -11.83 1.25 -7.23
N LEU A 142 -12.70 2.26 -7.17
CA LEU A 142 -13.73 2.49 -8.18
C LEU A 142 -13.10 2.70 -9.56
N GLY A 143 -12.12 3.60 -9.66
CA GLY A 143 -11.46 3.94 -10.92
C GLY A 143 -10.65 2.76 -11.49
N TYR A 144 -9.92 2.04 -10.64
CA TYR A 144 -9.11 0.90 -11.06
C TYR A 144 -9.99 -0.23 -11.58
N ALA A 145 -11.07 -0.58 -10.87
CA ALA A 145 -12.01 -1.60 -11.29
C ALA A 145 -12.73 -1.21 -12.60
N GLN A 146 -12.98 0.08 -12.82
CA GLN A 146 -13.57 0.56 -14.08
C GLN A 146 -12.61 0.42 -15.27
N ALA A 147 -11.31 0.62 -15.04
CA ALA A 147 -10.28 0.54 -16.07
C ALA A 147 -9.82 -0.89 -16.35
N ALA A 148 -9.64 -1.71 -15.31
CA ALA A 148 -9.10 -3.06 -15.37
C ALA A 148 -10.22 -4.11 -15.19
N LYS A 149 -11.16 -4.15 -16.14
CA LYS A 149 -12.36 -5.00 -16.08
C LYS A 149 -12.07 -6.51 -16.05
N ASP A 150 -10.87 -6.91 -16.46
CA ASP A 150 -10.37 -8.29 -16.42
C ASP A 150 -9.81 -8.68 -15.04
N LYS A 151 -9.73 -7.72 -14.10
CA LYS A 151 -9.15 -7.92 -12.78
C LYS A 151 -10.18 -7.72 -11.69
N ARG A 152 -10.11 -8.58 -10.67
CA ARG A 152 -10.80 -8.36 -9.41
C ARG A 152 -9.90 -7.53 -8.49
N ILE A 153 -10.45 -6.43 -7.97
CA ILE A 153 -9.71 -5.50 -7.12
C ILE A 153 -9.94 -5.86 -5.66
N ILE A 154 -8.85 -5.91 -4.89
CA ILE A 154 -8.88 -6.17 -3.45
C ILE A 154 -8.32 -4.94 -2.74
N SER A 155 -9.09 -4.36 -1.83
CA SER A 155 -8.72 -3.13 -1.14
C SER A 155 -8.74 -3.30 0.36
N PHE A 156 -7.72 -2.79 1.05
CA PHE A 156 -7.61 -2.76 2.50
C PHE A 156 -7.68 -1.32 2.97
N ILE A 157 -8.73 -0.99 3.73
CA ILE A 157 -9.11 0.39 4.04
C ILE A 157 -9.38 0.49 5.54
N GLY A 158 -8.73 1.43 6.22
CA GLY A 158 -9.03 1.76 7.61
C GLY A 158 -10.40 2.43 7.75
N ASP A 159 -11.07 2.21 8.87
CA ASP A 159 -12.38 2.79 9.18
C ASP A 159 -12.42 4.33 9.13
N GLY A 160 -11.41 5.00 9.69
CA GLY A 160 -11.27 6.46 9.58
C GLY A 160 -11.12 6.94 8.14
N SER A 161 -10.27 6.28 7.34
CA SER A 161 -10.09 6.60 5.92
C SER A 161 -11.38 6.38 5.12
N PHE A 162 -12.12 5.32 5.42
CA PHE A 162 -13.37 5.00 4.73
C PHE A 162 -14.44 6.09 4.93
N GLN A 163 -14.54 6.70 6.12
CA GLN A 163 -15.54 7.74 6.37
C GLN A 163 -15.42 8.96 5.45
N VAL A 164 -14.23 9.23 4.92
CA VAL A 164 -13.96 10.39 4.06
C VAL A 164 -14.60 10.26 2.68
N THR A 165 -14.72 9.03 2.16
CA THR A 165 -15.09 8.76 0.75
C THR A 165 -16.02 7.56 0.55
N ALA A 166 -16.65 7.07 1.63
CA ALA A 166 -17.53 5.89 1.64
C ALA A 166 -18.61 5.87 0.54
N GLN A 167 -19.11 7.05 0.14
CA GLN A 167 -20.16 7.21 -0.87
C GLN A 167 -19.83 6.60 -2.22
N GLU A 168 -18.55 6.44 -2.58
CA GLU A 168 -18.17 5.82 -3.85
C GLU A 168 -18.51 4.34 -3.94
N VAL A 169 -18.74 3.67 -2.80
CA VAL A 169 -19.28 2.29 -2.79
C VAL A 169 -20.63 2.22 -3.50
N SER A 170 -21.48 3.27 -3.40
CA SER A 170 -22.74 3.33 -4.14
C SER A 170 -22.53 3.31 -5.65
N THR A 171 -21.49 4.00 -6.15
CA THR A 171 -21.10 4.00 -7.55
C THR A 171 -20.59 2.62 -7.98
N MET A 172 -19.79 1.95 -7.15
CA MET A 172 -19.30 0.59 -7.44
C MET A 172 -20.45 -0.42 -7.56
N ILE A 173 -21.45 -0.34 -6.66
CA ILE A 173 -22.66 -1.19 -6.69
C ILE A 173 -23.47 -0.90 -7.96
N ARG A 174 -23.71 0.38 -8.28
CA ARG A 174 -24.43 0.81 -9.49
C ARG A 174 -23.79 0.27 -10.77
N TRP A 175 -22.46 0.20 -10.83
CA TRP A 175 -21.71 -0.33 -11.97
C TRP A 175 -21.43 -1.82 -11.89
N ALA A 176 -22.02 -2.54 -10.93
CA ALA A 176 -21.89 -3.98 -10.74
C ALA A 176 -20.42 -4.44 -10.66
N GLN A 177 -19.55 -3.64 -10.05
CA GLN A 177 -18.16 -4.04 -9.82
C GLN A 177 -18.10 -5.16 -8.77
N ASN A 178 -17.16 -6.08 -8.91
CA ASN A 178 -17.02 -7.27 -8.05
C ASN A 178 -15.85 -7.17 -7.05
N ASN A 179 -15.52 -5.95 -6.63
CA ASN A 179 -14.40 -5.66 -5.74
C ASN A 179 -14.55 -6.36 -4.39
N ILE A 180 -13.43 -6.69 -3.74
CA ILE A 180 -13.41 -7.11 -2.33
C ILE A 180 -12.82 -5.97 -1.51
N ILE A 181 -13.58 -5.43 -0.58
CA ILE A 181 -13.14 -4.38 0.34
C ILE A 181 -13.07 -4.99 1.74
N PHE A 182 -11.86 -5.03 2.30
CA PHE A 182 -11.63 -5.30 3.70
C PHE A 182 -11.57 -3.97 4.43
N LEU A 183 -12.60 -3.67 5.21
CA LEU A 183 -12.61 -2.54 6.12
C LEU A 183 -12.01 -2.97 7.45
N ILE A 184 -10.91 -2.35 7.86
CA ILE A 184 -10.28 -2.59 9.15
C ILE A 184 -10.89 -1.63 10.18
N ASN A 185 -11.81 -2.15 11.00
CA ASN A 185 -12.48 -1.40 12.06
C ASN A 185 -11.75 -1.62 13.38
N ASN A 186 -10.84 -0.70 13.67
CA ASN A 186 -10.09 -0.63 14.93
C ASN A 186 -10.51 0.57 15.80
N GLY A 187 -11.49 1.37 15.34
CA GLY A 187 -12.15 2.42 16.11
C GLY A 187 -11.45 3.77 16.10
N GLY A 188 -10.56 4.06 15.15
CA GLY A 188 -9.85 5.33 15.11
C GLY A 188 -8.66 5.39 14.16
N TYR A 189 -7.86 6.45 14.30
CA TYR A 189 -6.66 6.66 13.49
C TYR A 189 -5.43 6.01 14.15
N THR A 190 -5.33 4.68 14.16
CA THR A 190 -4.19 3.96 14.80
C THR A 190 -2.82 4.42 14.30
N ILE A 191 -2.66 4.75 13.01
CA ILE A 191 -1.38 5.29 12.51
C ILE A 191 -0.98 6.60 13.21
N GLU A 192 -1.94 7.47 13.50
CA GLU A 192 -1.68 8.73 14.21
C GLU A 192 -1.47 8.50 15.71
N VAL A 193 -2.13 7.51 16.31
CA VAL A 193 -1.86 7.09 17.70
C VAL A 193 -0.38 6.73 17.87
N GLU A 194 0.20 6.02 16.90
CA GLU A 194 1.61 5.61 16.94
C GLU A 194 2.62 6.71 16.53
N ILE A 195 2.15 7.83 15.97
CA ILE A 195 2.98 9.02 15.68
C ILE A 195 2.87 10.02 16.83
N HIS A 196 1.65 10.42 17.18
CA HIS A 196 1.33 11.37 18.23
C HIS A 196 -0.14 11.24 18.70
N ASP A 197 -0.33 10.62 19.86
CA ASP A 197 -1.68 10.34 20.38
C ASP A 197 -2.41 11.57 20.95
N GLY A 198 -3.74 11.58 20.82
CA GLY A 198 -4.61 12.63 21.31
C GLY A 198 -6.09 12.42 20.96
N PRO A 199 -6.99 13.27 21.50
CA PRO A 199 -8.45 13.09 21.34
C PRO A 199 -8.93 13.21 19.89
N TYR A 200 -8.15 13.81 19.00
CA TYR A 200 -8.45 13.93 17.57
C TYR A 200 -8.29 12.60 16.81
N ASN A 201 -7.70 11.57 17.43
CA ASN A 201 -7.60 10.23 16.85
C ASN A 201 -8.87 9.38 17.04
N ILE A 202 -9.81 9.87 17.85
CA ILE A 202 -11.07 9.20 18.16
C ILE A 202 -12.12 9.59 17.13
N ILE A 203 -12.67 8.60 16.42
CA ILE A 203 -13.71 8.82 15.41
C ILE A 203 -15.06 8.27 15.87
N LYS A 204 -16.15 8.76 15.28
CA LYS A 204 -17.47 8.18 15.53
C LYS A 204 -17.58 6.84 14.82
N ASN A 205 -17.60 5.73 15.56
CA ASN A 205 -17.82 4.42 14.96
C ASN A 205 -19.20 4.33 14.26
N TRP A 206 -19.24 3.76 13.06
CA TRP A 206 -20.46 3.52 12.28
C TRP A 206 -20.85 2.05 12.30
N ASN A 207 -22.08 1.74 11.86
CA ASN A 207 -22.38 0.39 11.39
C ASN A 207 -22.00 0.32 9.90
N TYR A 208 -20.74 0.02 9.59
CA TYR A 208 -20.22 0.14 8.23
C TYR A 208 -20.90 -0.80 7.25
N THR A 209 -21.13 -2.07 7.62
CA THR A 209 -21.96 -2.97 6.79
C THR A 209 -23.36 -2.40 6.56
N GLY A 210 -23.97 -1.78 7.58
CA GLY A 210 -25.28 -1.12 7.45
C GLY A 210 -25.29 0.10 6.52
N VAL A 211 -24.19 0.86 6.46
CA VAL A 211 -24.03 1.95 5.48
C VAL A 211 -23.97 1.38 4.06
N VAL A 212 -23.21 0.30 3.85
CA VAL A 212 -23.11 -0.36 2.55
C VAL A 212 -24.45 -1.00 2.13
N GLU A 213 -25.17 -1.60 3.08
CA GLU A 213 -26.54 -2.11 2.85
C GLU A 213 -27.51 -0.98 2.48
N ALA A 214 -27.38 0.20 3.10
CA ALA A 214 -28.16 1.37 2.72
C ALA A 214 -27.86 1.85 1.29
N PHE A 215 -26.59 1.79 0.84
CA PHE A 215 -26.24 2.07 -0.55
C PHE A 215 -26.73 0.99 -1.52
N HIS A 216 -26.75 -0.28 -1.09
CA HIS A 216 -27.27 -1.39 -1.87
C HIS A 216 -28.76 -1.20 -2.15
N ASN A 217 -29.55 -0.80 -1.14
CA ASN A 217 -30.97 -0.46 -1.29
C ASN A 217 -31.80 -1.55 -2.03
N GLY A 218 -31.41 -2.82 -1.90
CA GLY A 218 -32.05 -3.94 -2.61
C GLY A 218 -31.76 -4.02 -4.12
N GLU A 219 -30.92 -3.14 -4.66
CA GLU A 219 -30.58 -3.04 -6.08
C GLU A 219 -29.09 -3.34 -6.35
N GLY A 220 -28.81 -4.15 -7.37
CA GLY A 220 -27.45 -4.59 -7.69
C GLY A 220 -26.98 -5.77 -6.83
N LYS A 221 -25.69 -6.11 -6.92
CA LYS A 221 -25.11 -7.28 -6.26
C LYS A 221 -24.09 -6.84 -5.21
N CYS A 222 -24.40 -7.05 -3.94
CA CYS A 222 -23.53 -6.74 -2.83
C CYS A 222 -23.61 -7.86 -1.77
N TYR A 223 -22.46 -8.23 -1.21
CA TYR A 223 -22.33 -9.10 -0.06
C TYR A 223 -21.64 -8.31 1.06
N THR A 224 -22.27 -8.27 2.23
CA THR A 224 -21.69 -7.67 3.44
C THR A 224 -21.39 -8.77 4.46
N ALA A 225 -20.28 -8.62 5.18
CA ALA A 225 -19.94 -9.47 6.31
C ALA A 225 -19.30 -8.64 7.41
N LYS A 226 -19.60 -8.97 8.67
CA LYS A 226 -18.93 -8.44 9.85
C LYS A 226 -18.25 -9.58 10.55
N VAL A 227 -16.94 -9.49 10.74
CA VAL A 227 -16.10 -10.57 11.27
C VAL A 227 -15.31 -10.09 12.47
N ARG A 228 -15.23 -10.94 13.49
CA ARG A 228 -14.52 -10.71 14.77
C ARG A 228 -13.52 -11.81 15.08
N THR A 229 -13.56 -12.91 14.34
CA THR A 229 -12.71 -14.08 14.55
C THR A 229 -12.07 -14.54 13.25
N GLU A 230 -10.97 -15.26 13.36
CA GLU A 230 -10.28 -15.85 12.22
C GLU A 230 -11.20 -16.78 11.40
N GLU A 231 -12.02 -17.57 12.08
CA GLU A 231 -12.95 -18.50 11.42
C GLU A 231 -14.06 -17.77 10.65
N GLU A 232 -14.56 -16.66 11.16
CA GLU A 232 -15.51 -15.80 10.43
C GLU A 232 -14.84 -15.14 9.22
N LEU A 233 -13.60 -14.68 9.36
CA LEU A 233 -12.84 -14.10 8.26
C LEU A 233 -12.59 -15.12 7.14
N LYS A 234 -12.17 -16.34 7.48
CA LYS A 234 -12.01 -17.44 6.51
C LYS A 234 -13.31 -17.70 5.74
N LYS A 235 -14.43 -17.81 6.44
CA LYS A 235 -15.76 -18.00 5.83
C LYS A 235 -16.16 -16.84 4.92
N ALA A 236 -15.91 -15.60 5.33
CA ALA A 236 -16.20 -14.42 4.52
C ALA A 236 -15.34 -14.38 3.24
N ILE A 237 -14.06 -14.76 3.34
CA ILE A 237 -13.17 -14.90 2.18
C ILE A 237 -13.69 -16.00 1.24
N GLU A 238 -13.98 -17.19 1.75
CA GLU A 238 -14.55 -18.29 0.96
C GLU A 238 -15.85 -17.89 0.26
N ALA A 239 -16.76 -17.21 0.97
CA ALA A 239 -17.98 -16.67 0.41
C ALA A 239 -17.69 -15.68 -0.72
N SER A 240 -16.76 -14.75 -0.51
CA SER A 240 -16.35 -13.76 -1.51
C SER A 240 -15.72 -14.38 -2.76
N LEU A 241 -14.99 -15.50 -2.63
CA LEU A 241 -14.32 -16.18 -3.74
C LEU A 241 -15.22 -17.20 -4.46
N GLY A 242 -16.26 -17.70 -3.77
CA GLY A 242 -17.19 -18.68 -4.29
C GLY A 242 -18.53 -18.06 -4.70
N PRO A 243 -19.59 -18.20 -3.88
CA PRO A 243 -20.95 -17.79 -4.23
C PRO A 243 -21.09 -16.29 -4.54
N ASN A 244 -20.24 -15.44 -3.95
CA ASN A 244 -20.28 -13.98 -4.08
C ASN A 244 -19.16 -13.43 -4.99
N LYS A 245 -18.56 -14.25 -5.85
CA LYS A 245 -17.44 -13.83 -6.72
C LYS A 245 -17.79 -12.76 -7.76
N ASP A 246 -19.07 -12.67 -8.13
CA ASP A 246 -19.60 -11.77 -9.15
C ASP A 246 -20.32 -10.55 -8.54
N CYS A 247 -20.04 -10.24 -7.26
CA CYS A 247 -20.61 -9.09 -6.56
C CYS A 247 -19.56 -8.32 -5.76
N LEU A 248 -19.88 -7.09 -5.40
CA LEU A 248 -19.07 -6.32 -4.47
C LEU A 248 -19.15 -7.00 -3.10
N CYS A 249 -17.99 -7.34 -2.54
CA CYS A 249 -17.88 -7.95 -1.22
C CYS A 249 -17.30 -6.94 -0.25
N PHE A 250 -18.05 -6.54 0.77
CA PHE A 250 -17.61 -5.64 1.83
C PHE A 250 -17.50 -6.40 3.15
N ILE A 251 -16.28 -6.55 3.66
CA ILE A 251 -15.98 -7.34 4.84
C ILE A 251 -15.44 -6.39 5.91
N GLU A 252 -16.25 -6.11 6.92
CA GLU A 252 -15.85 -5.35 8.11
C GLU A 252 -15.13 -6.27 9.09
N VAL A 253 -13.81 -6.08 9.21
CA VAL A 253 -12.92 -6.83 10.11
C VAL A 253 -12.73 -6.02 11.38
N ILE A 254 -13.22 -6.53 12.49
CA ILE A 254 -13.13 -5.85 13.78
C ILE A 254 -11.89 -6.32 14.50
N VAL A 255 -10.99 -5.38 14.80
CA VAL A 255 -9.74 -5.64 15.52
C VAL A 255 -9.61 -4.69 16.71
N HIS A 256 -8.69 -4.99 17.62
CA HIS A 256 -8.44 -4.11 18.75
C HIS A 256 -7.69 -2.85 18.28
N LYS A 257 -7.93 -1.70 18.91
CA LYS A 257 -7.31 -0.41 18.53
C LYS A 257 -5.77 -0.43 18.52
N ASP A 258 -5.19 -1.20 19.44
CA ASP A 258 -3.74 -1.35 19.64
C ASP A 258 -3.18 -2.59 18.91
N ASP A 259 -4.02 -3.36 18.20
CA ASP A 259 -3.57 -4.51 17.40
C ASP A 259 -3.09 -4.01 16.03
N THR A 260 -1.83 -3.60 16.00
CA THR A 260 -1.17 -2.99 14.86
C THR A 260 0.16 -3.66 14.52
N SER A 261 0.67 -3.44 13.31
CA SER A 261 1.94 -4.00 12.89
C SER A 261 3.13 -3.47 13.70
N LYS A 262 4.10 -4.33 13.98
CA LYS A 262 5.37 -3.92 14.65
C LYS A 262 6.12 -2.88 13.82
N GLU A 263 6.01 -2.97 12.51
CA GLU A 263 6.60 -2.04 11.56
C GLU A 263 5.99 -0.65 11.68
N LEU A 264 4.69 -0.53 11.93
CA LEU A 264 4.07 0.77 12.21
C LEU A 264 4.62 1.39 13.49
N LEU A 265 4.78 0.61 14.56
CA LEU A 265 5.34 1.11 15.83
C LEU A 265 6.74 1.71 15.63
N GLU A 266 7.62 0.97 14.95
CA GLU A 266 8.99 1.41 14.68
C GLU A 266 9.02 2.61 13.73
N TRP A 267 8.25 2.57 12.65
CA TRP A 267 8.19 3.66 11.67
C TRP A 267 7.58 4.93 12.25
N GLY A 268 6.47 4.82 12.99
CA GLY A 268 5.73 5.93 13.60
C GLY A 268 6.59 6.73 14.57
N SER A 269 7.35 6.03 15.42
CA SER A 269 8.28 6.67 16.37
C SER A 269 9.35 7.52 15.66
N ARG A 270 9.92 7.02 14.55
CA ARG A 270 10.96 7.70 13.78
C ARG A 270 10.42 8.90 12.99
N VAL A 271 9.23 8.76 12.42
CA VAL A 271 8.55 9.89 11.75
C VAL A 271 8.18 10.97 12.74
N SER A 272 7.66 10.60 13.92
CA SER A 272 7.36 11.53 15.00
C SER A 272 8.60 12.33 15.44
N ALA A 273 9.73 11.64 15.64
CA ALA A 273 10.99 12.28 16.00
C ALA A 273 11.50 13.24 14.91
N ALA A 274 11.37 12.86 13.63
CA ALA A 274 11.77 13.72 12.51
C ALA A 274 10.90 14.98 12.39
N ASN A 275 9.59 14.84 12.62
CA ASN A 275 8.61 15.93 12.53
C ASN A 275 8.75 16.93 13.68
N SER A 276 9.04 16.44 14.89
CA SER A 276 9.13 17.23 16.12
C SER A 276 10.52 17.80 16.40
N ARG A 277 11.51 17.57 15.50
CA ARG A 277 12.87 18.06 15.70
C ARG A 277 12.88 19.58 15.94
N PRO A 278 13.63 20.07 16.94
CA PRO A 278 13.71 21.50 17.19
C PRO A 278 14.32 22.23 15.99
N PRO A 279 13.98 23.51 15.76
CA PRO A 279 14.69 24.34 14.80
C PRO A 279 16.18 24.31 15.07
N ASN A 280 16.99 24.19 14.01
CA ASN A 280 18.43 24.26 14.14
C ASN A 280 18.82 25.71 14.46
N PRO A 281 19.49 26.01 15.58
CA PRO A 281 19.79 27.38 16.02
C PRO A 281 20.93 28.05 15.21
N GLN A 282 21.07 27.73 13.92
CA GLN A 282 22.06 28.32 13.02
C GLN A 282 21.73 29.76 12.65
#